data_AF-A0A3C0GNA4-F1
#
_entry.id   AF-A0A3C0GNA4-F1
#
_cell.length_a   1.000
_cell.length_b   1.000
_cell.length_c   1.000
_cell.angle_alpha   90.00
_cell.angle_beta   90.00
_cell.angle_gamma   90.00
#
_symmetry.space_group_name_H-M   'P 1'
#
loop_
_entity.id
_entity.type
_entity.pdbx_description
1 polymer ?
#
loop_
_entity_poly.entity_id
_entity_poly.type
_entity_poly.pdbx_seq_one_letter_code
_entity_poly.pdbx_strand_id
1 'polypeptide(L)'
;MDLSDPKDLASLLEAFLLASGKPLSLERLGELFEEAERPSSAQLKKALEVLEKSCKGRAFELKEVASGYRLQVRQRFSPWVGRLWEERPQRYSRALLETLA
;
A
#
# COMPACT_ATOMS: atom_id res chain seq x y z
N MET A 1 3.34 19.68 12.09
CA MET A 1 3.60 18.95 10.84
C MET A 1 3.58 20.00 9.75
N ASP A 2 4.71 20.20 9.07
CA ASP A 2 4.83 21.16 7.99
C ASP A 2 4.68 20.43 6.65
N LEU A 3 3.55 20.65 5.95
CA LEU A 3 3.28 20.03 4.66
C LEU A 3 4.20 20.53 3.54
N SER A 4 4.96 21.59 3.79
CA SER A 4 5.98 22.11 2.88
C SER A 4 7.27 21.29 2.96
N ASP A 5 7.56 20.65 4.09
CA ASP A 5 8.73 19.79 4.25
C ASP A 5 8.48 18.41 3.63
N PRO A 6 9.34 17.95 2.70
CA PRO A 6 9.12 16.69 2.01
C PRO A 6 9.20 15.46 2.91
N LYS A 7 9.80 15.52 4.12
CA LYS A 7 9.84 14.37 5.04
C LYS A 7 8.57 14.26 5.86
N ASP A 8 8.05 15.39 6.34
CA ASP A 8 6.74 15.44 7.01
C ASP A 8 5.63 15.01 6.04
N LEU A 9 5.64 15.53 4.81
CA LEU A 9 4.69 15.12 3.77
C LEU A 9 4.85 13.63 3.42
N ALA A 10 6.08 13.11 3.32
CA ALA A 10 6.33 11.69 3.07
C ALA A 10 5.73 10.80 4.17
N SER A 11 5.82 11.22 5.43
CA SER A 11 5.26 10.49 6.57
C SER A 11 3.72 10.47 6.53
N LEU A 12 3.10 11.57 6.10
CA LEU A 12 1.65 11.62 5.89
C LEU A 12 1.21 10.75 4.71
N LEU A 13 1.94 10.77 3.59
CA LEU A 13 1.66 9.89 2.44
C LEU A 13 1.85 8.42 2.81
N GLU A 14 2.83 8.08 3.65
CA GLU A 14 2.99 6.73 4.21
C GLU A 14 1.73 6.31 4.97
N ALA A 15 1.19 7.18 5.84
CA ALA A 15 -0.02 6.91 6.59
C ALA A 15 -1.23 6.65 5.68
N PHE A 16 -1.43 7.47 4.63
CA PHE A 16 -2.51 7.26 3.66
C PHE A 16 -2.38 5.93 2.91
N LEU A 17 -1.18 5.61 2.43
CA LEU A 17 -0.93 4.38 1.67
C LEU A 17 -1.06 3.12 2.53
N LEU A 18 -0.61 3.18 3.80
CA LEU A 18 -0.79 2.10 4.76
C LEU A 18 -2.27 1.86 5.06
N ALA A 19 -3.02 2.92 5.35
CA ALA A 19 -4.43 2.83 5.70
C ALA A 19 -5.32 2.40 4.52
N SER A 20 -4.94 2.77 3.28
CA SER A 20 -5.76 2.50 2.10
C SER A 20 -5.83 1.01 1.72
N GLY A 21 -4.74 0.27 1.92
CA GLY A 21 -4.63 -1.14 1.50
C GLY A 21 -4.69 -1.36 -0.03
N LYS A 22 -4.86 -0.30 -0.83
CA LYS A 22 -4.93 -0.33 -2.30
C LYS A 22 -4.06 0.78 -2.90
N PRO A 23 -3.70 0.69 -4.20
CA PRO A 23 -2.95 1.75 -4.86
C PRO A 23 -3.72 3.06 -4.91
N LEU A 24 -3.02 4.17 -4.70
CA LEU A 24 -3.54 5.53 -4.82
C LEU A 24 -2.77 6.31 -5.90
N SER A 25 -3.48 6.94 -6.83
CA SER A 25 -2.88 7.84 -7.83
C SER A 25 -2.43 9.16 -7.19
N LEU A 26 -1.57 9.93 -7.89
CA LEU A 26 -1.17 11.27 -7.43
C LEU A 26 -2.37 12.20 -7.27
N GLU A 27 -3.31 12.15 -8.21
CA GLU A 27 -4.56 12.91 -8.13
C GLU A 27 -5.32 12.53 -6.87
N ARG A 28 -5.51 11.23 -6.63
CA ARG A 28 -6.24 10.77 -5.44
C ARG A 28 -5.53 11.15 -4.15
N LEU A 29 -4.19 11.12 -4.11
CA LEU A 29 -3.43 11.59 -2.94
C LEU A 29 -3.64 13.09 -2.72
N GLY A 30 -3.62 13.91 -3.78
CA GLY A 30 -3.88 15.35 -3.69
C GLY A 30 -5.30 15.67 -3.25
N GLU A 31 -6.30 14.88 -3.66
CA GLU A 31 -7.70 15.04 -3.26
C GLU A 31 -7.96 14.84 -1.76
N LEU A 32 -7.06 14.16 -1.03
CA LEU A 32 -7.20 13.94 0.41
C LEU A 32 -6.87 15.19 1.24
N PHE A 33 -6.32 16.23 0.61
CA PHE A 33 -6.01 17.51 1.24
C PHE A 33 -7.11 18.54 0.97
N GLU A 34 -7.31 19.44 1.93
CA GLU A 34 -8.08 20.67 1.71
C GLU A 34 -7.43 21.54 0.63
N GLU A 35 -8.23 22.35 -0.07
CA GLU A 35 -7.78 23.10 -1.24
C GLU A 35 -6.63 24.08 -0.90
N ALA A 36 -6.67 24.69 0.28
CA ALA A 36 -5.65 25.63 0.75
C ALA A 36 -4.30 24.95 1.09
N GLU A 37 -4.31 23.66 1.40
CA GLU A 37 -3.15 22.90 1.86
C GLU A 37 -2.67 21.86 0.84
N ARG A 38 -3.37 21.75 -0.31
CA ARG A 38 -3.11 20.74 -1.32
C ARG A 38 -1.71 20.91 -1.91
N PRO A 39 -0.80 19.92 -1.72
CA PRO A 39 0.52 19.99 -2.31
C PRO A 39 0.43 19.87 -3.84
N SER A 40 1.33 20.55 -4.54
CA SER A 40 1.48 20.38 -5.98
C SER A 40 1.92 18.95 -6.33
N SER A 41 1.64 18.52 -7.57
CA SER A 41 2.08 17.21 -8.07
C SER A 41 3.61 17.01 -7.96
N ALA A 42 4.40 18.08 -8.07
CA ALA A 42 5.85 18.03 -7.89
C ALA A 42 6.24 17.77 -6.44
N GLN A 43 5.56 18.39 -5.47
CA GLN A 43 5.79 18.14 -4.04
C GLN A 43 5.39 16.72 -3.66
N LEU A 44 4.26 16.23 -4.14
CA LEU A 44 3.82 14.85 -3.92
C LEU A 44 4.85 13.83 -4.45
N LYS A 45 5.33 14.02 -5.68
CA LYS A 45 6.39 13.16 -6.27
C LYS A 45 7.66 13.18 -5.43
N LYS A 46 8.13 14.37 -5.05
CA LYS A 46 9.32 14.52 -4.20
C LYS A 46 9.17 13.82 -2.85
N ALA A 47 8.01 13.93 -2.22
CA ALA A 47 7.72 13.24 -0.97
C ALA A 47 7.66 11.71 -1.15
N LEU A 48 7.09 11.21 -2.25
CA LEU A 48 7.11 9.78 -2.59
C LEU A 48 8.53 9.25 -2.82
N GLU A 49 9.41 10.02 -3.45
CA GLU A 49 10.84 9.66 -3.57
C GLU A 49 11.54 9.59 -2.21
N VAL A 50 11.22 10.50 -1.29
CA VAL A 50 11.72 10.45 0.10
C VAL A 50 11.19 9.20 0.80
N LEU A 51 9.90 8.88 0.64
CA LEU A 51 9.28 7.67 1.20
C LEU A 51 9.90 6.39 0.63
N GLU A 52 10.17 6.34 -0.67
CA GLU A 52 10.83 5.19 -1.30
C GLU A 52 12.22 4.96 -0.69
N LYS A 53 12.98 6.03 -0.47
CA LYS A 53 14.28 5.98 0.18
C LYS A 53 14.17 5.53 1.65
N SER A 54 13.16 5.98 2.38
CA SER A 54 12.94 5.58 3.78
C SER A 54 12.51 4.11 3.92
N CYS A 55 11.91 3.53 2.87
CA CYS A 55 11.57 2.11 2.79
C CYS A 55 12.78 1.19 2.56
N LYS A 56 13.98 1.72 2.29
CA LYS A 56 15.19 0.90 2.12
C LYS A 56 15.52 0.17 3.42
N GLY A 57 15.79 -1.12 3.32
CA GLY A 57 16.07 -1.99 4.48
C GLY A 57 14.82 -2.47 5.25
N ARG A 58 13.63 -1.94 4.97
CA ARG A 58 12.37 -2.38 5.61
C ARG A 58 11.81 -3.66 4.97
N ALA A 59 10.85 -4.28 5.67
CA ALA A 59 10.15 -5.48 5.21
C ALA A 59 9.14 -5.21 4.08
N PHE A 60 8.72 -3.96 3.95
CA PHE A 60 7.83 -3.47 2.90
C PHE A 60 8.56 -2.47 1.98
N GLU A 61 7.92 -2.14 0.87
CA GLU A 61 8.42 -1.18 -0.12
C GLU A 61 7.27 -0.35 -0.70
N LEU A 62 7.59 0.87 -1.11
CA LEU A 62 6.74 1.66 -1.98
C LEU A 62 6.88 1.11 -3.40
N LYS A 63 5.76 0.80 -4.03
CA LYS A 63 5.70 0.31 -5.41
C LYS A 63 4.79 1.19 -6.26
N GLU A 64 5.34 1.68 -7.37
CA GLU A 64 4.57 2.29 -8.44
C GLU A 64 4.00 1.21 -9.38
N VAL A 65 2.70 1.30 -9.65
CA VAL A 65 1.93 0.44 -10.55
C VAL A 65 1.11 1.34 -11.49
N ALA A 66 0.49 0.75 -12.52
CA ALA A 66 -0.29 1.51 -13.49
C ALA A 66 -1.41 2.37 -12.86
N SER A 67 -1.99 1.94 -11.73
CA SER A 67 -3.04 2.65 -11.01
C SER A 67 -2.54 3.63 -9.94
N GLY A 68 -1.23 3.77 -9.74
CA GLY A 68 -0.64 4.70 -8.76
C GLY A 68 0.41 4.06 -7.84
N TYR A 69 0.47 4.50 -6.60
CA TYR A 69 1.45 4.07 -5.60
C TYR A 69 0.80 3.20 -4.53
N ARG A 70 1.51 2.18 -4.05
CA ARG A 70 1.08 1.36 -2.90
C ARG A 70 2.26 0.96 -2.04
N LEU A 71 2.00 0.73 -0.75
CA LEU A 71 2.93 0.03 0.12
C LEU A 71 2.60 -1.47 0.07
N GLN A 72 3.62 -2.29 -0.17
CA GLN A 72 3.47 -3.73 -0.23
C GLN A 72 4.62 -4.43 0.49
N VAL A 73 4.36 -5.64 0.98
CA VAL A 73 5.41 -6.50 1.50
C VAL A 73 6.35 -6.89 0.36
N ARG A 74 7.66 -6.87 0.62
CA ARG A 74 8.66 -7.26 -0.38
C ARG A 74 8.52 -8.73 -0.76
N GLN A 75 8.70 -9.03 -2.04
CA GLN A 75 8.50 -10.37 -2.60
C GLN A 75 9.30 -11.47 -1.89
N ARG A 76 10.49 -11.15 -1.36
CA ARG A 76 11.30 -12.10 -0.60
C ARG A 76 10.58 -12.68 0.63
N PHE A 77 9.56 -12.02 1.17
CA PHE A 77 8.77 -12.50 2.32
C PHE A 77 7.47 -13.20 1.91
N SER A 78 7.12 -13.23 0.62
CA SER A 78 5.88 -13.82 0.12
C SER A 78 5.62 -15.25 0.61
N PRO A 79 6.60 -16.18 0.72
CA PRO A 79 6.37 -17.54 1.21
C PRO A 79 5.88 -17.64 2.66
N TRP A 80 6.17 -16.63 3.48
CA TRP A 80 5.75 -16.58 4.88
C TRP A 80 4.45 -15.81 5.04
N VAL A 81 4.35 -14.67 4.36
CA VAL A 81 3.19 -13.79 4.45
C VAL A 81 1.97 -14.45 3.80
N GLY A 82 2.15 -15.19 2.70
CA GLY A 82 1.11 -16.00 2.04
C GLY A 82 0.31 -16.90 2.99
N ARG A 83 0.97 -17.43 4.03
CA ARG A 83 0.36 -18.34 5.01
C ARG A 83 -0.77 -17.70 5.83
N LEU A 84 -0.81 -16.36 5.91
CA LEU A 84 -1.88 -15.63 6.58
C LEU A 84 -3.24 -15.77 5.86
N TRP A 85 -3.22 -16.02 4.55
CA TRP A 85 -4.43 -16.19 3.74
C TRP A 85 -4.68 -17.65 3.34
N GLU A 86 -3.78 -18.57 3.66
CA GLU A 86 -3.96 -20.01 3.54
C GLU A 86 -4.80 -20.61 4.69
N GLU A 87 -5.78 -19.87 5.23
CA GLU A 87 -6.73 -20.47 6.15
C GLU A 87 -7.67 -21.44 5.41
N ARG A 88 -7.24 -22.70 5.43
CA ARG A 88 -7.94 -23.98 5.23
C ARG A 88 -8.79 -24.08 3.97
N PRO A 89 -8.37 -24.87 2.95
CA PRO A 89 -9.39 -25.56 2.15
C PRO A 89 -10.26 -26.34 3.12
N GLN A 90 -11.56 -26.02 3.21
CA GLN A 90 -12.51 -26.97 3.78
C GLN A 90 -12.29 -28.25 3.00
N ARG A 91 -11.81 -29.29 3.69
CA ARG A 91 -11.87 -30.64 3.18
C ARG A 91 -13.35 -30.90 2.98
N TYR A 92 -13.88 -30.67 1.78
CA TYR A 92 -15.12 -31.28 1.36
C TYR A 92 -14.86 -32.78 1.46
N SER A 93 -15.23 -33.36 2.61
CA SER A 93 -15.15 -34.80 2.82
C SER A 93 -16.00 -35.45 1.73
N ARG A 94 -15.51 -36.53 1.11
CA ARG A 94 -16.22 -37.34 0.12
C ARG A 94 -17.72 -37.53 0.43
N ALA A 95 -18.06 -37.66 1.70
CA ALA A 95 -19.45 -37.75 2.19
C ALA A 95 -20.41 -36.64 1.71
N LEU A 96 -19.94 -35.40 1.50
CA LEU A 96 -20.81 -34.31 1.01
C LEU A 96 -21.04 -34.38 -0.51
N LEU A 97 -20.07 -34.90 -1.26
CA LEU A 97 -20.20 -35.12 -2.71
C LEU A 97 -21.08 -36.34 -3.02
N GLU A 98 -21.20 -37.28 -2.09
CA GLU A 98 -22.08 -38.46 -2.23
C GLU A 98 -23.57 -38.17 -2.00
N THR A 99 -23.95 -36.99 -1.49
CA THR A 99 -25.37 -36.64 -1.30
C THR A 99 -25.99 -35.88 -2.48
N LEU A 100 -25.20 -35.59 -3.52
CA LEU A 100 -25.62 -34.84 -4.71
C LEU A 100 -25.64 -35.70 -6.00
N ALA A 101 -25.42 -37.02 -5.91
CA ALA A 101 -25.43 -37.96 -7.02
C ALA A 101 -26.64 -38.90 -6.99
#